data_AF-A0A5C7M185-F1
#
_entry.id   AF-A0A5C7M185-F1
#
_cell.length_a   1.000
_cell.length_b   1.000
_cell.length_c   1.000
_cell.angle_alpha   90.00
_cell.angle_beta   90.00
_cell.angle_gamma   90.00
#
_symmetry.space_group_name_H-M   'P 1'
#
loop_
_entity.id
_entity.type
_entity.pdbx_description
1 polymer ?
#
loop_
_entity_poly.entity_id
_entity_poly.type
_entity_poly.pdbx_seq_one_letter_code
_entity_poly.pdbx_strand_id
1 'polypeptide(L)'
;MAEAVVNQTPENVPDVPAVVMPPVAPTAEPEPKSVPKEMFDKKVSELNKQKKALEDQLHARMTDDEKAAAAAKEQAEQFAAAQKELSTLKREKEFIAKGIDPATANMMAQALSDGDMDTFVKAQAEYLEKQQKAIEENIKKTLMGAVPAAKAGEASAVTPETGLSAAQKIAKQHADTRARADEVRKTYY
;
A
#
# COMPACT_ATOMS: atom_id res chain seq x y z
N MET A 1 -22.34 21.34 35.98
CA MET A 1 -21.64 22.64 35.96
C MET A 1 -21.37 22.93 34.48
N ALA A 2 -22.32 23.50 33.74
CA ALA A 2 -22.73 24.93 33.68
C ALA A 2 -21.61 25.78 33.05
N GLU A 3 -21.72 26.07 31.74
CA GLU A 3 -22.00 27.40 31.13
C GLU A 3 -20.67 28.10 30.72
N ALA A 4 -20.51 28.78 29.58
CA ALA A 4 -21.46 29.46 28.71
C ALA A 4 -20.99 29.50 27.23
N VAL A 5 -21.98 29.60 26.35
CA VAL A 5 -21.94 29.89 24.91
C VAL A 5 -22.12 31.39 24.68
N VAL A 6 -21.31 32.03 23.84
CA VAL A 6 -21.59 33.27 23.06
C VAL A 6 -20.58 33.25 21.89
N ASN A 7 -20.88 32.93 20.63
CA ASN A 7 -21.80 33.43 19.61
C ASN A 7 -21.44 34.82 19.00
N GLN A 8 -21.37 34.85 17.66
CA GLN A 8 -21.43 35.98 16.71
C GLN A 8 -20.14 36.74 16.27
N THR A 9 -19.67 36.37 15.06
CA THR A 9 -19.35 37.13 13.81
C THR A 9 -19.53 38.68 13.76
N PRO A 10 -19.10 39.38 12.67
CA PRO A 10 -17.79 39.60 12.04
C PRO A 10 -17.52 41.14 11.90
N GLU A 11 -16.67 41.58 10.95
CA GLU A 11 -16.46 42.97 10.48
C GLU A 11 -15.68 43.93 11.39
N ASN A 12 -14.48 44.28 10.94
CA ASN A 12 -13.89 45.57 11.28
C ASN A 12 -13.19 46.15 10.03
N VAL A 13 -13.99 46.82 9.20
CA VAL A 13 -13.52 47.85 8.27
C VAL A 13 -13.98 49.19 8.85
N PRO A 14 -13.10 50.00 9.43
CA PRO A 14 -13.43 51.38 9.73
C PRO A 14 -13.15 52.26 8.49
N ASP A 15 -14.23 52.49 7.74
CA ASP A 15 -14.71 53.79 7.26
C ASP A 15 -13.66 54.87 6.93
N VAL A 16 -13.41 55.02 5.62
CA VAL A 16 -12.65 56.15 5.07
C VAL A 16 -13.59 57.38 5.06
N PRO A 17 -13.23 58.50 5.71
CA PRO A 17 -14.13 59.63 5.82
C PRO A 17 -14.44 60.26 4.46
N ALA A 18 -15.74 60.50 4.24
CA ALA A 18 -16.34 61.12 3.08
C ALA A 18 -15.64 62.42 2.65
N VAL A 19 -15.26 62.49 1.36
CA VAL A 19 -14.87 63.72 0.68
C VAL A 19 -16.10 64.62 0.56
N VAL A 20 -16.20 65.61 1.43
CA VAL A 20 -17.15 66.72 1.33
C VAL A 20 -16.46 67.87 0.61
N MET A 21 -16.80 68.10 -0.67
CA MET A 21 -16.53 69.37 -1.35
C MET A 21 -17.63 70.39 -1.02
N PRO A 22 -17.28 71.68 -0.86
CA PRO A 22 -17.99 72.74 -1.58
C PRO A 22 -17.06 73.90 -2.02
N PRO A 23 -17.55 74.93 -2.76
CA PRO A 23 -17.81 74.96 -4.19
C PRO A 23 -16.82 75.88 -4.97
N VAL A 24 -16.59 75.56 -6.24
CA VAL A 24 -15.83 76.38 -7.21
C VAL A 24 -16.68 77.54 -7.72
N ALA A 25 -16.15 78.77 -7.65
CA ALA A 25 -16.62 79.91 -8.44
C ALA A 25 -15.69 80.12 -9.66
N PRO A 26 -16.22 80.56 -10.82
CA PRO A 26 -15.66 80.25 -12.13
C PRO A 26 -14.84 81.41 -12.71
N THR A 27 -13.63 81.13 -13.19
CA THR A 27 -12.86 82.05 -14.04
C THR A 27 -12.85 81.49 -15.46
N ALA A 28 -13.31 82.31 -16.41
CA ALA A 28 -13.54 81.94 -17.79
C ALA A 28 -12.26 81.79 -18.63
N GLU A 29 -12.27 80.72 -19.46
CA GLU A 29 -11.58 80.47 -20.75
C GLU A 29 -10.04 80.33 -20.80
N PRO A 30 -9.48 79.40 -21.62
CA PRO A 30 -10.05 78.87 -22.87
C PRO A 30 -10.15 77.32 -22.95
N GLU A 31 -11.13 76.79 -23.69
CA GLU A 31 -11.04 75.43 -24.26
C GLU A 31 -9.81 75.36 -25.21
N PRO A 32 -9.08 74.22 -25.35
CA PRO A 32 -9.69 72.93 -25.67
C PRO A 32 -8.98 71.70 -25.08
N LYS A 33 -9.76 70.64 -24.80
CA LYS A 33 -9.35 69.23 -24.96
C LYS A 33 -10.53 68.31 -24.67
N SER A 34 -11.70 68.63 -25.22
CA SER A 34 -12.62 67.58 -25.62
C SER A 34 -11.81 66.67 -26.53
N VAL A 35 -11.48 65.46 -26.06
CA VAL A 35 -10.86 64.46 -26.92
C VAL A 35 -11.73 64.44 -28.18
N PRO A 36 -11.18 64.67 -29.38
CA PRO A 36 -11.98 64.67 -30.59
C PRO A 36 -12.85 63.41 -30.57
N LYS A 37 -14.15 63.50 -30.87
CA LYS A 37 -15.02 62.32 -30.88
C LYS A 37 -14.36 61.15 -31.62
N GLU A 38 -13.61 61.45 -32.68
CA GLU A 38 -12.78 60.49 -33.40
C GLU A 38 -11.70 59.78 -32.56
N MET A 39 -11.03 60.48 -31.65
CA MET A 39 -10.05 59.89 -30.72
C MET A 39 -10.74 59.06 -29.64
N PHE A 40 -11.93 59.48 -29.18
CA PHE A 40 -12.73 58.73 -28.23
C PHE A 40 -13.31 57.45 -28.87
N ASP A 41 -13.88 57.57 -30.07
CA ASP A 41 -14.41 56.47 -30.87
C ASP A 41 -13.30 55.50 -31.29
N LYS A 42 -12.09 55.99 -31.64
CA LYS A 42 -10.91 55.15 -31.85
C LYS A 42 -10.53 54.39 -30.58
N LYS A 43 -10.48 55.05 -29.43
CA LYS A 43 -10.15 54.39 -28.15
C LYS A 43 -11.20 53.37 -27.73
N VAL A 44 -12.48 53.65 -27.95
CA VAL A 44 -13.57 52.71 -27.67
C VAL A 44 -13.48 51.50 -28.62
N SER A 45 -13.17 51.72 -29.89
CA SER A 45 -12.91 50.66 -30.87
C SER A 45 -11.70 49.78 -30.49
N GLU A 46 -10.60 50.40 -30.07
CA GLU A 46 -9.42 49.69 -29.59
C GLU A 46 -9.69 48.91 -28.30
N LEU A 47 -10.43 49.49 -27.35
CA LEU A 47 -10.85 48.83 -26.11
C LEU A 47 -11.74 47.63 -26.39
N ASN A 48 -12.70 47.76 -27.31
CA ASN A 48 -13.57 46.63 -27.69
C ASN A 48 -12.78 45.51 -28.38
N LYS A 49 -11.79 45.85 -29.23
CA LYS A 49 -10.89 44.85 -29.83
C LYS A 49 -10.01 44.17 -28.77
N GLN A 50 -9.45 44.92 -27.84
CA GLN A 50 -8.63 44.38 -26.76
C GLN A 50 -9.46 43.51 -25.81
N LYS A 51 -10.68 43.93 -25.47
CA LYS A 51 -11.61 43.15 -24.65
C LYS A 51 -11.96 41.83 -25.33
N LYS A 52 -12.30 41.86 -26.63
CA LYS A 52 -12.61 40.65 -27.38
C LYS A 52 -11.41 39.71 -27.49
N ALA A 53 -10.21 40.25 -27.75
CA ALA A 53 -8.98 39.46 -27.77
C ALA A 53 -8.64 38.85 -26.40
N LEU A 54 -8.94 39.57 -25.30
CA LEU A 54 -8.79 39.06 -23.94
C LEU A 54 -9.82 37.97 -23.63
N GLU A 55 -11.08 38.14 -24.02
CA GLU A 55 -12.12 37.12 -23.87
C GLU A 55 -11.78 35.85 -24.67
N ASP A 56 -11.33 36.00 -25.92
CA ASP A 56 -10.91 34.89 -26.78
C ASP A 56 -9.68 34.17 -26.18
N GLN A 57 -8.68 34.92 -25.68
CA GLN A 57 -7.52 34.33 -25.00
C GLN A 57 -7.90 33.64 -23.69
N LEU A 58 -8.82 34.22 -22.91
CA LEU A 58 -9.23 33.66 -21.63
C LEU A 58 -10.07 32.40 -21.83
N HIS A 59 -10.93 32.37 -22.86
CA HIS A 59 -11.64 31.17 -23.28
C HIS A 59 -10.70 30.09 -23.79
N ALA A 60 -9.73 30.44 -24.64
CA ALA A 60 -8.72 29.48 -25.14
C ALA A 60 -7.86 28.91 -24.00
N ARG A 61 -7.44 29.76 -23.05
CA ARG A 61 -6.72 29.31 -21.85
C ARG A 61 -7.58 28.44 -20.96
N MET A 62 -8.86 28.76 -20.77
CA MET A 62 -9.76 27.94 -19.97
C MET A 62 -9.92 26.53 -20.56
N THR A 63 -10.05 26.42 -21.89
CA THR A 63 -10.14 25.11 -22.55
C THR A 63 -8.82 24.33 -22.56
N ASP A 64 -7.68 25.03 -22.64
CA ASP A 64 -6.37 24.39 -22.51
C ASP A 64 -6.10 23.95 -21.06
N ASP A 65 -6.47 24.75 -20.05
CA ASP A 65 -6.35 24.40 -18.64
C ASP A 65 -7.24 23.22 -18.25
N GLU A 66 -8.46 23.13 -18.79
CA GLU A 66 -9.37 22.00 -18.53
C GLU A 66 -8.82 20.69 -19.13
N LYS A 67 -8.24 20.75 -20.33
CA LYS A 67 -7.53 19.61 -20.94
C LYS A 67 -6.26 19.24 -20.17
N ALA A 68 -5.50 20.24 -19.72
CA ALA A 68 -4.29 20.02 -18.92
C ALA A 68 -4.64 19.40 -17.56
N ALA A 69 -5.72 19.84 -16.91
CA ALA A 69 -6.22 19.26 -15.68
C ALA A 69 -6.72 17.82 -15.87
N ALA A 70 -7.42 17.53 -16.97
CA ALA A 70 -7.84 16.17 -17.30
C ALA A 70 -6.63 15.25 -17.56
N ALA A 71 -5.64 15.70 -18.33
CA ALA A 71 -4.42 14.95 -18.60
C ALA A 71 -3.57 14.77 -17.33
N ALA A 72 -3.47 15.78 -16.48
CA ALA A 72 -2.77 15.68 -15.20
C ALA A 72 -3.46 14.71 -14.24
N LYS A 73 -4.80 14.70 -14.22
CA LYS A 73 -5.58 13.75 -13.42
C LYS A 73 -5.41 12.32 -13.94
N GLU A 74 -5.48 12.12 -15.25
CA GLU A 74 -5.26 10.82 -15.87
C GLU A 74 -3.84 10.30 -15.63
N GLN A 75 -2.82 11.16 -15.76
CA GLN A 75 -1.44 10.81 -15.42
C GLN A 75 -1.27 10.49 -13.93
N ALA A 76 -1.93 11.23 -13.04
CA ALA A 76 -1.90 10.97 -11.61
C ALA A 76 -2.57 9.62 -11.27
N GLU A 77 -3.70 9.31 -11.89
CA GLU A 77 -4.39 8.02 -11.74
C GLU A 77 -3.54 6.87 -12.29
N GLN A 78 -2.93 7.02 -13.47
CA GLN A 78 -2.02 6.02 -14.05
C GLN A 78 -0.79 5.82 -13.17
N PHE A 79 -0.21 6.90 -12.63
CA PHE A 79 0.94 6.81 -11.74
C PHE A 79 0.58 6.16 -10.40
N ALA A 80 -0.60 6.45 -9.85
CA ALA A 80 -1.12 5.80 -8.66
C ALA A 80 -1.38 4.31 -8.90
N ALA A 81 -1.97 3.94 -10.03
CA ALA A 81 -2.20 2.55 -10.43
C ALA A 81 -0.87 1.79 -10.59
N ALA A 82 0.10 2.37 -11.30
CA ALA A 82 1.43 1.79 -11.48
C ALA A 82 2.18 1.62 -10.15
N GLN A 83 2.08 2.60 -9.24
CA GLN A 83 2.65 2.48 -7.89
C GLN A 83 2.00 1.36 -7.09
N LYS A 84 0.66 1.23 -7.17
CA LYS A 84 -0.07 0.13 -6.52
C LYS A 84 0.39 -1.21 -7.06
N GLU A 85 0.47 -1.37 -8.38
CA GLU A 85 0.91 -2.60 -9.03
C GLU A 85 2.35 -2.96 -8.69
N LEU A 86 3.28 -2.00 -8.73
CA LEU A 86 4.66 -2.24 -8.28
C LEU A 86 4.74 -2.67 -6.82
N SER A 87 3.90 -2.10 -5.96
CA SER A 87 3.85 -2.48 -4.55
C SER A 87 3.32 -3.90 -4.36
N THR A 88 2.29 -4.30 -5.12
CA THR A 88 1.77 -5.66 -5.17
C THR A 88 2.84 -6.64 -5.63
N LEU A 89 3.53 -6.35 -6.75
CA LEU A 89 4.58 -7.21 -7.30
C LEU A 89 5.79 -7.36 -6.37
N LYS A 90 6.17 -6.30 -5.66
CA LYS A 90 7.23 -6.37 -4.65
C LYS A 90 6.86 -7.32 -3.51
N ARG A 91 5.63 -7.20 -2.99
CA ARG A 91 5.11 -8.09 -1.93
C ARG A 91 5.01 -9.53 -2.38
N GLU A 92 4.53 -9.77 -3.60
CA GLU A 92 4.49 -11.11 -4.18
C GLU A 92 5.89 -11.73 -4.22
N LYS A 93 6.89 -11.00 -4.70
CA LYS A 93 8.30 -11.44 -4.70
C LYS A 93 8.82 -11.74 -3.30
N GLU A 94 8.48 -10.92 -2.31
CA GLU A 94 8.85 -11.15 -0.91
C GLU A 94 8.20 -12.43 -0.34
N PHE A 95 6.94 -12.70 -0.66
CA PHE A 95 6.27 -13.93 -0.25
C PHE A 95 6.87 -15.17 -0.92
N ILE A 96 7.16 -15.11 -2.21
CA ILE A 96 7.86 -16.20 -2.93
C ILE A 96 9.25 -16.43 -2.33
N ALA A 97 10.00 -15.37 -2.02
CA ALA A 97 11.31 -15.47 -1.38
C ALA A 97 11.24 -16.10 0.03
N LYS A 98 10.10 -15.99 0.72
CA LYS A 98 9.82 -16.68 1.99
C LYS A 98 9.41 -18.15 1.81
N GLY A 99 9.38 -18.66 0.58
CA GLY A 99 9.03 -20.05 0.28
C GLY A 99 7.52 -20.31 0.14
N ILE A 100 6.71 -19.25 0.04
CA ILE A 100 5.29 -19.37 -0.30
C ILE A 100 5.18 -19.68 -1.79
N ASP A 101 4.26 -20.56 -2.17
CA ASP A 101 4.05 -20.90 -3.57
C ASP A 101 3.55 -19.66 -4.36
N PRO A 102 3.87 -19.55 -5.66
CA PRO A 102 3.54 -18.36 -6.45
C PRO A 102 2.05 -18.00 -6.48
N ALA A 103 1.16 -19.01 -6.50
CA ALA A 103 -0.28 -18.77 -6.56
C ALA A 103 -0.78 -18.16 -5.25
N THR A 104 -0.40 -18.72 -4.11
CA THR A 104 -0.77 -18.17 -2.79
C THR A 104 -0.10 -16.83 -2.54
N ALA A 105 1.15 -16.65 -2.94
CA ALA A 105 1.88 -15.38 -2.83
C ALA A 105 1.20 -14.25 -3.60
N ASN A 106 0.76 -14.51 -4.84
CA ASN A 106 0.03 -13.53 -5.65
C ASN A 106 -1.32 -13.17 -5.00
N MET A 107 -2.09 -14.17 -4.54
CA MET A 107 -3.36 -13.96 -3.85
C MET A 107 -3.18 -13.12 -2.57
N MET A 108 -2.18 -13.43 -1.75
CA MET A 108 -1.85 -12.67 -0.54
C MET A 108 -1.41 -11.24 -0.86
N ALA A 109 -0.60 -11.05 -1.90
CA ALA A 109 -0.14 -9.72 -2.31
C ALA A 109 -1.28 -8.83 -2.83
N GLN A 110 -2.19 -9.41 -3.63
CA GLN A 110 -3.39 -8.72 -4.11
C GLN A 110 -4.32 -8.36 -2.96
N ALA A 111 -4.64 -9.32 -2.09
CA ALA A 111 -5.48 -9.10 -0.91
C ALA A 111 -4.93 -7.96 -0.01
N LEU A 112 -3.61 -7.92 0.21
CA LEU A 112 -2.97 -6.84 0.97
C LEU A 112 -2.98 -5.48 0.23
N SER A 113 -2.99 -5.48 -1.09
CA SER A 113 -3.11 -4.27 -1.92
C SER A 113 -4.54 -3.72 -1.96
N ASP A 114 -5.53 -4.61 -1.89
CA ASP A 114 -6.95 -4.26 -1.89
C ASP A 114 -7.52 -4.03 -0.47
N GLY A 115 -6.71 -4.29 0.57
CA GLY A 115 -7.11 -4.14 1.97
C GLY A 115 -8.01 -5.26 2.48
N ASP A 116 -8.14 -6.35 1.72
CA ASP A 116 -8.91 -7.52 2.08
C ASP A 116 -8.10 -8.46 2.98
N MET A 117 -8.07 -8.13 4.27
CA MET A 117 -7.36 -8.96 5.25
C MET A 117 -8.04 -10.32 5.48
N ASP A 118 -9.33 -10.45 5.25
CA ASP A 118 -10.03 -11.73 5.37
C ASP A 118 -9.50 -12.74 4.34
N THR A 119 -9.35 -12.31 3.09
CA THR A 119 -8.77 -13.12 2.02
C THR A 119 -7.29 -13.40 2.28
N PHE A 120 -6.53 -12.42 2.79
CA PHE A 120 -5.13 -12.64 3.16
C PHE A 120 -4.97 -13.72 4.24
N VAL A 121 -5.76 -13.64 5.32
CA VAL A 121 -5.70 -14.59 6.44
C VAL A 121 -6.13 -15.98 5.99
N LYS A 122 -7.17 -16.10 5.16
CA LYS A 122 -7.59 -17.39 4.60
C LYS A 122 -6.50 -18.00 3.72
N ALA A 123 -5.90 -17.21 2.83
CA ALA A 123 -4.78 -17.65 1.98
C ALA A 123 -3.61 -18.17 2.82
N GLN A 124 -3.25 -17.44 3.88
CA GLN A 124 -2.20 -17.82 4.80
C GLN A 124 -2.54 -19.11 5.56
N ALA A 125 -3.77 -19.24 6.05
CA ALA A 125 -4.23 -20.42 6.78
C ALA A 125 -4.18 -21.68 5.90
N GLU A 126 -4.68 -21.59 4.67
CA GLU A 126 -4.64 -22.71 3.71
C GLU A 126 -3.20 -23.13 3.37
N TYR A 127 -2.29 -22.17 3.21
CA TYR A 127 -0.87 -22.46 3.01
C TYR A 127 -0.26 -23.19 4.21
N LEU A 128 -0.54 -22.72 5.43
CA LEU A 128 -0.06 -23.36 6.66
C LEU A 128 -0.59 -24.79 6.82
N GLU A 129 -1.87 -25.03 6.53
CA GLU A 129 -2.45 -26.37 6.58
C GLU A 129 -1.80 -27.31 5.55
N LYS A 130 -1.57 -26.84 4.32
CA LYS A 130 -0.87 -27.61 3.29
C LYS A 130 0.56 -27.95 3.74
N GLN A 131 1.28 -26.98 4.31
CA GLN A 131 2.64 -27.20 4.80
C GLN A 131 2.69 -28.13 6.00
N GLN A 132 1.73 -28.04 6.93
CA GLN A 132 1.62 -28.99 8.04
C GLN A 132 1.42 -30.42 7.53
N LYS A 133 0.48 -30.64 6.62
CA LYS A 133 0.27 -31.96 6.01
C LYS A 133 1.50 -32.47 5.29
N ALA A 134 2.18 -31.63 4.51
CA ALA A 134 3.41 -31.99 3.83
C ALA A 134 4.54 -32.36 4.81
N ILE A 135 4.65 -31.64 5.93
CA ILE A 135 5.60 -31.95 6.99
C ILE A 135 5.23 -33.29 7.66
N GLU A 136 3.97 -33.51 8.01
CA GLU A 136 3.50 -34.76 8.62
C GLU A 136 3.76 -35.97 7.71
N GLU A 137 3.46 -35.85 6.41
CA GLU A 137 3.74 -36.89 5.42
C GLU A 137 5.24 -37.15 5.29
N ASN A 138 6.05 -36.10 5.25
CA ASN A 138 7.51 -36.23 5.20
C ASN A 138 8.07 -36.88 6.48
N ILE A 139 7.57 -36.51 7.67
CA ILE A 139 7.95 -37.14 8.93
C ILE A 139 7.56 -38.61 8.91
N LYS A 140 6.33 -38.95 8.52
CA LYS A 140 5.87 -40.34 8.43
C LYS A 140 6.72 -41.15 7.47
N LYS A 141 7.05 -40.58 6.30
CA LYS A 141 7.92 -41.21 5.31
C LYS A 141 9.34 -41.42 5.84
N THR A 142 9.92 -40.40 6.48
CA THR A 142 11.26 -40.50 7.09
C THR A 142 11.27 -41.53 8.22
N LEU A 143 10.25 -41.56 9.09
CA LEU A 143 10.16 -42.55 10.16
C LEU A 143 9.99 -43.98 9.61
N MET A 144 9.15 -44.18 8.60
CA MET A 144 8.95 -45.49 8.00
C MET A 144 10.15 -45.94 7.13
N GLY A 145 10.89 -45.02 6.52
CA GLY A 145 12.10 -45.31 5.75
C GLY A 145 13.37 -45.46 6.60
N ALA A 146 13.43 -44.79 7.77
CA ALA A 146 14.55 -44.86 8.70
C ALA A 146 14.48 -46.05 9.66
N VAL A 147 13.34 -46.76 9.72
CA VAL A 147 13.32 -48.11 10.29
C VAL A 147 13.99 -49.01 9.25
N PRO A 148 15.23 -49.49 9.48
CA PRO A 148 15.80 -50.50 8.59
C PRO A 148 14.78 -51.62 8.51
N ALA A 149 14.35 -51.96 7.28
CA ALA A 149 13.47 -53.10 7.06
C ALA A 149 14.02 -54.24 7.93
N ALA A 150 13.24 -54.67 8.93
CA ALA A 150 13.62 -55.81 9.74
C ALA A 150 13.96 -56.89 8.71
N LYS A 151 15.24 -57.29 8.65
CA LYS A 151 15.66 -58.32 7.71
C LYS A 151 14.64 -59.43 7.84
N ALA A 152 13.97 -59.77 6.75
CA ALA A 152 13.12 -60.94 6.66
C ALA A 152 14.04 -62.17 6.82
N GLY A 153 14.52 -62.37 8.04
CA GLY A 153 15.20 -63.56 8.50
C GLY A 153 14.12 -64.43 9.08
N GLU A 154 13.78 -65.46 8.29
CA GLU A 154 13.13 -66.69 8.72
C GLU A 154 11.90 -66.51 9.62
N ALA A 155 10.73 -66.83 9.07
CA ALA A 155 9.51 -67.04 9.84
C ALA A 155 9.69 -68.27 10.78
N SER A 156 10.51 -68.14 11.82
CA SER A 156 10.38 -68.93 13.03
C SER A 156 9.36 -68.21 13.90
N ALA A 157 8.28 -68.92 14.21
CA ALA A 157 7.18 -68.46 15.03
C ALA A 157 7.68 -67.63 16.23
N VAL A 158 7.35 -66.34 16.24
CA VAL A 158 7.67 -65.46 17.37
C VAL A 158 6.77 -65.87 18.53
N THR A 159 7.27 -66.76 19.38
CA THR A 159 6.68 -66.98 20.69
C THR A 159 6.97 -65.76 21.58
N PRO A 160 6.13 -65.48 22.60
CA PRO A 160 6.33 -64.34 23.50
C PRO A 160 7.74 -64.28 24.12
N GLU A 161 8.37 -65.44 24.34
CA GLU A 161 9.72 -65.56 24.90
C GLU A 161 10.83 -65.06 23.95
N THR A 162 10.72 -65.29 22.64
CA THR A 162 11.72 -64.81 21.68
C THR A 162 11.62 -63.31 21.44
N GLY A 163 10.40 -62.76 21.46
CA GLY A 163 10.15 -61.32 21.42
C GLY A 163 10.72 -60.58 22.65
N LEU A 164 10.52 -61.13 23.85
CA LEU A 164 11.08 -60.58 25.10
C LEU A 164 12.61 -60.60 25.10
N SER A 165 13.23 -61.69 24.64
CA SER A 165 14.69 -61.82 24.53
C SER A 165 15.29 -60.81 23.55
N ALA A 166 14.63 -60.59 22.40
CA ALA A 166 15.06 -59.59 21.43
C ALA A 166 14.93 -58.17 21.99
N ALA A 167 13.79 -57.84 22.62
CA ALA A 167 13.58 -56.54 23.27
C ALA A 167 14.61 -56.26 24.37
N GLN A 168 14.95 -57.27 25.19
CA GLN A 168 15.93 -57.14 26.26
C GLN A 168 17.36 -56.93 25.72
N LYS A 169 17.71 -57.57 24.59
CA LYS A 169 19.00 -57.35 23.91
C LYS A 169 19.11 -55.94 23.35
N ILE A 170 18.05 -55.44 22.71
CA ILE A 170 18.00 -54.07 22.18
C ILE A 170 18.11 -53.06 23.33
N ALA A 171 17.36 -53.26 24.43
CA ALA A 171 17.42 -52.39 25.60
C ALA A 171 18.84 -52.34 26.23
N LYS A 172 19.51 -53.49 26.33
CA LYS A 172 20.91 -53.53 26.80
C LYS A 172 21.87 -52.80 25.85
N GLN A 173 21.75 -52.99 24.54
CA GLN A 173 22.58 -52.28 23.56
C GLN A 173 22.40 -50.75 23.63
N HIS A 174 21.17 -50.26 23.84
CA HIS A 174 20.93 -48.84 24.04
C HIS A 174 21.48 -48.32 25.37
N ALA A 175 21.42 -49.12 26.44
CA ALA A 175 22.03 -48.77 27.72
C ALA A 175 23.56 -48.69 27.62
N ASP A 176 24.19 -49.69 26.97
CA ASP A 176 25.65 -49.75 26.81
C ASP A 176 26.18 -48.64 25.90
N THR A 177 25.45 -48.30 24.81
CA THR A 177 25.81 -47.18 23.94
C THR A 177 25.69 -45.85 24.65
N ARG A 178 24.67 -45.67 25.50
CA ARG A 178 24.54 -44.48 26.35
C ARG A 178 25.65 -44.39 27.38
N ALA A 179 25.99 -45.49 28.04
CA ALA A 179 27.10 -45.54 28.99
C ALA A 179 28.45 -45.20 28.33
N ARG A 180 28.73 -45.76 27.14
CA ARG A 180 29.91 -45.39 26.35
C ARG A 180 29.91 -43.92 25.93
N ALA A 181 28.76 -43.38 25.53
CA ALA A 181 28.65 -41.97 25.18
C ALA A 181 28.95 -41.07 26.39
N ASP A 182 28.50 -41.45 27.58
CA ASP A 182 28.78 -40.74 28.83
C ASP A 182 30.26 -40.85 29.25
N GLU A 183 30.90 -42.01 29.07
CA GLU A 183 32.35 -42.18 29.29
C GLU A 183 33.20 -41.34 28.33
N VAL A 184 32.85 -41.34 27.04
CA VAL A 184 33.50 -40.47 26.05
C VAL A 184 33.33 -39.01 26.46
N ARG A 185 32.12 -38.58 26.81
CA ARG A 185 31.87 -37.21 27.26
C ARG A 185 32.73 -36.80 28.46
N LYS A 186 32.92 -37.69 29.44
CA LYS A 186 33.73 -37.47 30.64
C LYS A 186 35.25 -37.45 30.38
N THR A 187 35.68 -37.98 29.25
CA THR A 187 37.10 -37.96 28.86
C THR A 187 37.48 -36.64 28.18
N TYR A 188 36.50 -35.92 27.60
CA TYR A 188 36.73 -34.69 26.83
C TYR A 188 36.21 -33.40 27.51
N TYR A 189 35.60 -33.49 28.70
CA TYR A 189 35.19 -32.36 29.56
C TYR A 189 35.60 -32.63 31.00
#